data_AF-A0A2D7VJ92-F1
#
_entry.id   AF-A0A2D7VJ92-F1
#
_cell.length_a   1.000
_cell.length_b   1.000
_cell.length_c   1.000
_cell.angle_alpha   90.00
_cell.angle_beta   90.00
_cell.angle_gamma   90.00
#
_symmetry.space_group_name_H-M   'P 1'
#
loop_
_entity.id
_entity.type
_entity.pdbx_description
1 polymer ?
#
loop_
_entity_poly.entity_id
_entity_poly.type
_entity_poly.pdbx_seq_one_letter_code
_entity_poly.pdbx_strand_id
1 'polypeptide(L)'
;MKLNQKKGLLAYADEISRQPGEPIEFKVSSPTPGSFELNIVQIRCGDDGPGGPGLKQTPVNTSANGSYPARFQKTQVGSFARIPSSEMFSPRAFTLQAMIYPTAPHLGEQVIASHWCPVRKQGYALLVENLELAFKVSGADGVLHTLTSDLPLIASRWYLVAVSIDPDKKQLTLYQLIREKGLELENQSSVVSSDFGAPLSKLDTEFLIAGCAALDEDNDPLVSQVYNGKIDSVQLHNAALDLPSIEASILSPQQRTVIAAWDFSQKIESDEVIDVSGNNHHGRTHNLPTRAVKGWRHDGTEMNWVHKPEHYGAIHFHDDDLYDSQWQTDVSWQVPVDFPSGVYAAHLQQGSEEFYVPFYVRPPRGKPTARLCLLVPTASYYAYVNNHMNVDWGSLIEQSSTCFATLTTADLYLQNQGLFGLSMYDDHNDGSGVCYASRLRPMLRMGPHEELWQYNADSHITDWLEEKGYAFDVVTDDDLHAEGLSLIEGYDCVMTCTHPEYYSLPMMNALLSYQHQGGRFIYMGGNGFYWRVAYRPEFPGAIEMRRA
;
A
#
# COMPACT_ATOMS: atom_id res chain seq x y z
N MET A 1 -26.27 15.81 12.34
CA MET A 1 -25.71 16.78 11.37
C MET A 1 -25.11 15.95 10.25
N LYS A 2 -25.73 15.86 9.07
CA LYS A 2 -25.13 15.13 7.94
C LYS A 2 -23.96 15.98 7.46
N LEU A 3 -22.74 15.62 7.83
CA LEU A 3 -21.52 16.21 7.25
C LEU A 3 -21.49 15.80 5.77
N ASN A 4 -22.10 16.64 4.94
CA ASN A 4 -22.12 16.48 3.49
C ASN A 4 -20.88 17.12 2.82
N GLN A 5 -19.86 17.51 3.60
CA GLN A 5 -18.59 17.95 3.05
C GLN A 5 -17.74 16.72 2.72
N LYS A 6 -18.05 16.08 1.60
CA LYS A 6 -17.05 15.26 0.92
C LYS A 6 -16.00 16.25 0.39
N LYS A 7 -14.76 16.24 0.92
CA LYS A 7 -13.61 16.84 0.19
C LYS A 7 -13.62 16.19 -1.19
N GLY A 8 -13.97 16.93 -2.23
CA GLY A 8 -14.09 16.42 -3.59
C GLY A 8 -12.77 16.53 -4.33
N LEU A 9 -12.09 17.67 -4.19
CA LEU A 9 -10.81 17.95 -4.83
C LEU A 9 -9.64 17.33 -4.07
N LEU A 10 -8.96 16.39 -4.70
CA LEU A 10 -7.80 15.68 -4.16
C LEU A 10 -6.67 15.68 -5.19
N ALA A 11 -5.43 15.72 -4.71
CA ALA A 11 -4.28 15.61 -5.59
C ALA A 11 -3.05 15.03 -4.91
N TYR A 12 -2.09 14.57 -5.71
CA TYR A 12 -0.73 14.25 -5.29
C TYR A 12 0.25 14.47 -6.44
N ALA A 13 1.54 14.49 -6.11
CA ALA A 13 2.63 14.58 -7.07
C ALA A 13 3.31 13.21 -7.26
N ASP A 14 3.93 13.00 -8.42
CA ASP A 14 4.76 11.83 -8.70
C ASP A 14 6.04 11.79 -7.85
N GLU A 15 6.59 12.96 -7.53
CA GLU A 15 7.74 13.14 -6.64
C GLU A 15 7.53 14.27 -5.64
N ILE A 16 8.24 14.18 -4.51
CA ILE A 16 8.23 15.23 -3.48
C ILE A 16 9.40 16.22 -3.61
N SER A 17 10.50 15.83 -4.27
CA SER A 17 11.71 16.66 -4.44
C SER A 17 12.19 16.61 -5.88
N ARG A 18 12.50 17.77 -6.46
CA ARG A 18 13.00 17.90 -7.84
C ARG A 18 14.17 18.87 -7.92
N GLN A 19 15.08 18.59 -8.85
CA GLN A 19 16.08 19.58 -9.28
C GLN A 19 15.49 20.54 -10.32
N PRO A 20 16.03 21.76 -10.42
CA PRO A 20 15.87 22.60 -11.60
C PRO A 20 16.14 21.83 -12.89
N GLY A 21 15.23 21.90 -13.85
CA GLY A 21 15.32 21.16 -15.10
C GLY A 21 14.73 19.74 -15.08
N GLU A 22 14.17 19.27 -13.95
CA GLU A 22 13.38 18.04 -13.91
C GLU A 22 11.86 18.33 -13.99
N PRO A 23 11.06 17.43 -14.58
CA PRO A 23 9.61 17.56 -14.60
C PRO A 23 8.99 17.12 -13.26
N ILE A 24 7.92 17.77 -12.82
CA ILE A 24 7.02 17.30 -11.76
C ILE A 24 5.60 17.14 -12.33
N GLU A 25 4.93 16.06 -11.94
CA GLU A 25 3.60 15.71 -12.41
C GLU A 25 2.58 15.71 -11.27
N PHE A 26 1.50 16.45 -11.44
CA PHE A 26 0.38 16.50 -10.52
C PHE A 26 -0.81 15.71 -11.08
N LYS A 27 -1.36 14.85 -10.22
CA LYS A 27 -2.51 13.98 -10.50
C LYS A 27 -3.66 14.44 -9.63
N VAL A 28 -4.81 14.72 -10.23
CA VAL A 28 -5.93 15.40 -9.59
C VAL A 28 -7.21 14.60 -9.82
N SER A 29 -7.96 14.37 -8.74
CA SER A 29 -9.27 13.74 -8.80
C SER A 29 -10.30 14.69 -8.21
N SER A 30 -11.41 14.87 -8.91
CA SER A 30 -12.58 15.55 -8.37
C SER A 30 -13.87 14.95 -8.95
N PRO A 31 -14.86 14.63 -8.10
CA PRO A 31 -16.19 14.24 -8.55
C PRO A 31 -17.01 15.45 -9.06
N THR A 32 -16.54 16.68 -8.82
CA THR A 32 -17.22 17.91 -9.23
C THR A 32 -16.88 18.22 -10.69
N PRO A 33 -17.88 18.30 -11.60
CA PRO A 33 -17.64 18.65 -13.00
C PRO A 33 -17.08 20.07 -13.19
N GLY A 34 -16.44 20.32 -14.33
CA GLY A 34 -15.94 21.64 -14.72
C GLY A 34 -14.43 21.66 -14.79
N SER A 35 -13.82 22.73 -14.28
CA SER A 35 -12.36 22.86 -14.16
C SER A 35 -11.96 23.14 -12.72
N PHE A 36 -10.69 22.88 -12.42
CA PHE A 36 -10.01 23.35 -11.22
C PHE A 36 -8.88 24.30 -11.63
N GLU A 37 -8.55 25.25 -10.77
CA GLU A 37 -7.36 26.09 -10.92
C GLU A 37 -6.19 25.44 -10.19
N LEU A 38 -5.00 25.48 -10.78
CA LEU A 38 -3.74 25.12 -10.14
C LEU A 38 -2.82 26.33 -10.17
N ASN A 39 -2.21 26.67 -9.02
CA ASN A 39 -1.19 27.70 -8.92
C ASN A 39 0.00 27.18 -8.10
N ILE A 40 1.21 27.43 -8.58
CA ILE A 40 2.41 27.18 -7.77
C ILE A 40 2.61 28.32 -6.78
N VAL A 41 2.76 27.98 -5.51
CA VAL A 41 3.03 28.92 -4.41
C VAL A 41 4.30 28.52 -3.69
N GLN A 42 5.08 29.51 -3.25
CA GLN A 42 6.14 29.30 -2.27
C GLN A 42 5.52 29.36 -0.87
N ILE A 43 5.76 28.33 -0.06
CA ILE A 43 5.26 28.25 1.31
C ILE A 43 6.37 28.65 2.26
N ARG A 44 6.14 29.72 3.03
CA ARG A 44 7.05 30.16 4.09
C ARG A 44 6.59 29.66 5.45
N CYS A 45 5.29 29.73 5.73
CA CYS A 45 4.66 29.27 6.97
C CYS A 45 3.27 28.71 6.66
N GLY A 46 2.97 27.49 7.10
CA GLY A 46 1.68 26.82 6.96
C GLY A 46 0.74 27.01 8.16
N ASP A 47 1.24 27.48 9.30
CA ASP A 47 0.48 27.58 10.54
C ASP A 47 -0.43 28.81 10.54
N ASP A 48 -1.69 28.57 10.24
CA ASP A 48 -2.78 29.55 10.24
C ASP A 48 -3.59 29.54 11.55
N GLY A 49 -3.09 28.88 12.60
CA GLY A 49 -3.74 28.82 13.90
C GLY A 49 -3.90 30.20 14.54
N PRO A 50 -4.91 30.39 15.42
CA PRO A 50 -5.28 31.70 15.98
C PRO A 50 -4.20 32.38 16.83
N GLY A 51 -3.16 31.65 17.25
CA GLY A 51 -1.97 32.18 17.93
C GLY A 51 -0.66 31.96 17.16
N GLY A 52 -0.74 31.40 15.97
CA GLY A 52 0.40 31.10 15.10
C GLY A 52 0.87 32.31 14.29
N PRO A 53 1.95 32.17 13.50
CA PRO A 53 2.47 33.24 12.64
C PRO A 53 1.53 33.63 11.48
N GLY A 54 0.49 32.83 11.22
CA GLY A 54 -0.41 32.95 10.07
C GLY A 54 0.16 32.28 8.83
N LEU A 55 -0.72 31.88 7.91
CA LEU A 55 -0.32 31.39 6.60
C LEU A 55 0.46 32.47 5.84
N LYS A 56 1.70 32.15 5.49
CA LYS A 56 2.59 33.01 4.69
C LYS A 56 2.96 32.25 3.42
N GLN A 57 2.36 32.64 2.31
CA GLN A 57 2.65 32.08 1.00
C GLN A 57 2.73 33.17 -0.06
N THR A 58 3.55 32.94 -1.09
CA THR A 58 3.73 33.87 -2.21
C THR A 58 3.46 33.14 -3.52
N PRO A 59 2.51 33.63 -4.36
CA PRO A 59 2.31 33.08 -5.70
C PRO A 59 3.59 33.17 -6.53
N VAL A 60 3.93 32.07 -7.21
CA VAL A 60 5.05 32.02 -8.15
C VAL A 60 4.48 32.00 -9.56
N ASN A 61 4.91 32.92 -10.40
CA ASN A 61 4.47 32.94 -11.80
C ASN A 61 5.17 31.81 -12.57
N THR A 62 4.45 30.74 -12.86
CA THR A 62 4.97 29.57 -13.58
C THR A 62 4.07 29.21 -14.76
N SER A 63 4.61 28.42 -15.70
CA SER A 63 3.83 27.88 -16.81
C SER A 63 2.83 26.78 -16.38
N ALA A 64 2.88 26.32 -15.13
CA ALA A 64 1.93 25.37 -14.58
C ALA A 64 0.65 26.05 -14.06
N ASN A 65 0.66 27.38 -13.91
CA ASN A 65 -0.49 28.08 -13.38
C ASN A 65 -1.59 28.13 -14.45
N GLY A 66 -2.80 27.69 -14.10
CA GLY A 66 -3.93 27.74 -15.02
C GLY A 66 -5.13 26.90 -14.62
N SER A 67 -6.10 26.87 -15.53
CA SER A 67 -7.36 26.13 -15.40
C SER A 67 -7.28 24.81 -16.15
N TYR A 68 -7.62 23.71 -15.47
CA TYR A 68 -7.52 22.35 -15.99
C TYR A 68 -8.86 21.62 -15.86
N PRO A 69 -9.22 20.73 -16.80
CA PRO A 69 -10.47 19.97 -16.71
C PRO A 69 -10.46 19.06 -15.49
N ALA A 70 -11.54 19.10 -14.70
CA ALA A 70 -11.74 18.21 -13.57
C ALA A 70 -12.31 16.86 -14.03
N ARG A 71 -11.83 15.76 -13.44
CA ARG A 71 -12.36 14.42 -13.62
C ARG A 71 -12.21 13.62 -12.34
N PHE A 72 -13.10 12.65 -12.14
CA PHE A 72 -12.93 11.67 -11.08
C PHE A 72 -11.99 10.57 -11.55
N GLN A 73 -10.98 10.29 -10.74
CA GLN A 73 -10.04 9.19 -10.94
C GLN A 73 -10.20 8.18 -9.82
N LYS A 74 -10.43 6.92 -10.21
CA LYS A 74 -10.65 5.80 -9.29
C LYS A 74 -9.32 5.29 -8.73
N THR A 75 -9.35 4.82 -7.50
CA THR A 75 -8.20 4.21 -6.81
C THR A 75 -8.51 2.76 -6.51
N GLN A 76 -7.65 1.84 -6.93
CA GLN A 76 -7.69 0.44 -6.51
C GLN A 76 -7.11 0.33 -5.09
N VAL A 77 -7.92 -0.09 -4.14
CA VAL A 77 -7.52 -0.34 -2.75
C VAL A 77 -7.44 -1.84 -2.49
N GLY A 78 -6.59 -2.23 -1.55
CA GLY A 78 -6.35 -3.60 -1.14
C GLY A 78 -5.26 -4.26 -1.98
N SER A 79 -4.56 -5.19 -1.35
CA SER A 79 -3.44 -5.92 -1.95
C SER A 79 -3.86 -7.30 -2.43
N PHE A 80 -3.31 -7.71 -3.56
CA PHE A 80 -3.61 -8.99 -4.21
C PHE A 80 -2.46 -9.34 -5.17
N ALA A 81 -2.50 -10.52 -5.79
CA ALA A 81 -1.59 -10.86 -6.88
C ALA A 81 -2.33 -11.11 -8.20
N ARG A 82 -1.80 -10.56 -9.28
CA ARG A 82 -2.27 -10.80 -10.66
C ARG A 82 -1.37 -11.79 -11.37
N ILE A 83 -1.97 -12.83 -11.92
CA ILE A 83 -1.31 -13.75 -12.85
C ILE A 83 -1.93 -13.53 -14.25
N PRO A 84 -1.10 -13.30 -15.30
CA PRO A 84 -1.59 -13.09 -16.66
C PRO A 84 -2.51 -14.23 -17.14
N SER A 85 -3.44 -13.90 -18.04
CA SER A 85 -4.43 -14.86 -18.51
C SER A 85 -3.79 -16.10 -19.14
N SER A 86 -4.44 -17.25 -18.94
CA SER A 86 -4.06 -18.50 -19.59
C SER A 86 -5.27 -19.40 -19.74
N GLU A 87 -5.42 -20.02 -20.91
CA GLU A 87 -6.45 -21.05 -21.13
C GLU A 87 -6.26 -22.27 -20.20
N MET A 88 -5.04 -22.49 -19.68
CA MET A 88 -4.75 -23.58 -18.76
C MET A 88 -5.42 -23.39 -17.38
N PHE A 89 -5.94 -22.20 -17.08
CA PHE A 89 -6.71 -21.94 -15.86
C PHE A 89 -8.18 -22.35 -15.97
N SER A 90 -8.61 -22.89 -17.11
CA SER A 90 -9.95 -23.51 -17.27
C SER A 90 -9.86 -25.02 -17.59
N PRO A 91 -9.17 -25.84 -16.79
CA PRO A 91 -9.04 -27.28 -17.00
C PRO A 91 -10.37 -28.03 -16.84
N ARG A 92 -10.49 -29.21 -17.48
CA ARG A 92 -11.70 -30.05 -17.42
C ARG A 92 -11.87 -30.75 -16.06
N ALA A 93 -10.79 -31.31 -15.53
CA ALA A 93 -10.70 -31.86 -14.17
C ALA A 93 -9.63 -31.06 -13.45
N PHE A 94 -9.90 -30.63 -12.21
CA PHE A 94 -8.94 -29.75 -11.56
C PHE A 94 -9.01 -29.73 -10.05
N THR A 95 -7.86 -29.39 -9.46
CA THR A 95 -7.73 -29.13 -8.04
C THR A 95 -7.06 -27.79 -7.84
N LEU A 96 -7.69 -26.89 -7.09
CA LEU A 96 -7.09 -25.64 -6.62
C LEU A 96 -6.87 -25.77 -5.11
N GLN A 97 -5.65 -25.51 -4.65
CA GLN A 97 -5.30 -25.61 -3.24
C GLN A 97 -4.40 -24.47 -2.78
N ALA A 98 -4.45 -24.15 -1.49
CA ALA A 98 -3.59 -23.15 -0.86
C ALA A 98 -3.44 -23.44 0.64
N MET A 99 -2.34 -22.97 1.22
CA MET A 99 -2.22 -22.78 2.66
C MET A 99 -2.72 -21.38 3.02
N ILE A 100 -3.66 -21.29 3.95
CA ILE A 100 -4.25 -20.01 4.37
C ILE A 100 -4.18 -19.80 5.88
N TYR A 101 -4.08 -18.54 6.28
CA TYR A 101 -4.15 -18.06 7.66
C TYR A 101 -5.11 -16.86 7.69
N PRO A 102 -6.43 -17.09 7.85
CA PRO A 102 -7.41 -16.00 7.82
C PRO A 102 -7.27 -15.16 9.09
N THR A 103 -7.04 -13.86 8.98
CA THR A 103 -6.91 -12.97 10.15
C THR A 103 -8.26 -12.36 10.52
N ALA A 104 -9.08 -12.02 9.53
CA ALA A 104 -10.38 -11.41 9.74
C ALA A 104 -11.51 -12.09 8.92
N PRO A 105 -11.79 -13.39 9.11
CA PRO A 105 -12.81 -14.12 8.34
C PRO A 105 -14.25 -13.58 8.52
N HIS A 106 -14.46 -12.69 9.49
CA HIS A 106 -15.74 -12.04 9.77
C HIS A 106 -16.00 -10.82 8.88
N LEU A 107 -14.99 -10.29 8.18
CA LEU A 107 -15.11 -9.12 7.31
C LEU A 107 -15.65 -9.51 5.93
N GLY A 108 -16.97 -9.65 5.83
CA GLY A 108 -17.65 -9.82 4.54
C GLY A 108 -17.17 -11.03 3.72
N GLU A 109 -17.28 -10.91 2.40
CA GLU A 109 -16.85 -11.93 1.44
C GLU A 109 -15.39 -11.66 0.99
N GLN A 110 -14.52 -12.67 1.10
CA GLN A 110 -13.09 -12.55 0.85
C GLN A 110 -12.57 -13.69 -0.02
N VAL A 111 -11.92 -13.39 -1.14
CA VAL A 111 -11.50 -14.39 -2.11
C VAL A 111 -10.03 -14.76 -1.95
N ILE A 112 -9.77 -16.03 -1.69
CA ILE A 112 -8.42 -16.60 -1.54
C ILE A 112 -7.76 -16.70 -2.92
N ALA A 113 -8.47 -17.25 -3.89
CA ALA A 113 -8.00 -17.36 -5.28
C ALA A 113 -9.17 -17.49 -6.25
N SER A 114 -9.08 -16.85 -7.42
CA SER A 114 -10.14 -16.86 -8.43
C SER A 114 -9.64 -16.83 -9.87
N HIS A 115 -10.49 -17.37 -10.74
CA HIS A 115 -10.42 -17.19 -12.19
C HIS A 115 -11.85 -16.90 -12.65
N TRP A 116 -12.23 -15.64 -12.60
CA TRP A 116 -13.60 -15.18 -12.76
C TRP A 116 -13.72 -14.08 -13.81
N CYS A 117 -14.76 -14.16 -14.65
CA CYS A 117 -15.10 -13.12 -15.61
C CYS A 117 -16.39 -12.41 -15.15
N PRO A 118 -16.31 -11.16 -14.66
CA PRO A 118 -17.49 -10.47 -14.13
C PRO A 118 -18.52 -10.12 -15.21
N VAL A 119 -18.09 -9.91 -16.46
CA VAL A 119 -18.97 -9.65 -17.61
C VAL A 119 -19.85 -10.87 -17.92
N ARG A 120 -19.24 -12.06 -17.98
CA ARG A 120 -19.94 -13.32 -18.29
C ARG A 120 -20.58 -13.96 -17.07
N LYS A 121 -20.17 -13.56 -15.86
CA LYS A 121 -20.51 -14.19 -14.57
C LYS A 121 -20.20 -15.69 -14.59
N GLN A 122 -19.02 -16.01 -15.10
CA GLN A 122 -18.52 -17.38 -15.30
C GLN A 122 -17.12 -17.51 -14.74
N GLY A 123 -16.74 -18.74 -14.38
CA GLY A 123 -15.46 -19.05 -13.78
C GLY A 123 -15.62 -19.63 -12.39
N TYR A 124 -14.60 -19.47 -11.55
CA TYR A 124 -14.62 -19.97 -10.18
C TYR A 124 -13.87 -19.07 -9.20
N ALA A 125 -14.23 -19.19 -7.92
CA ALA A 125 -13.55 -18.55 -6.80
C ALA A 125 -13.58 -19.47 -5.56
N LEU A 126 -12.42 -19.63 -4.91
CA LEU A 126 -12.30 -20.18 -3.56
C LEU A 126 -12.24 -19.01 -2.58
N LEU A 127 -13.12 -18.99 -1.60
CA LEU A 127 -13.40 -17.80 -0.79
C LEU A 127 -13.81 -18.13 0.64
N VAL A 128 -13.84 -17.10 1.47
CA VAL A 128 -14.43 -17.09 2.80
C VAL A 128 -15.71 -16.24 2.73
N GLU A 129 -16.81 -16.80 3.20
CA GLU A 129 -18.11 -16.13 3.26
C GLU A 129 -18.83 -16.60 4.53
N ASN A 130 -19.39 -15.68 5.32
CA ASN A 130 -20.07 -15.99 6.58
C ASN A 130 -19.22 -16.84 7.56
N LEU A 131 -17.92 -16.54 7.67
CA LEU A 131 -16.91 -17.30 8.42
C LEU A 131 -16.55 -18.67 7.84
N GLU A 132 -17.20 -19.14 6.78
CA GLU A 132 -17.02 -20.49 6.25
C GLU A 132 -16.18 -20.46 4.97
N LEU A 133 -15.39 -21.52 4.75
CA LEU A 133 -14.78 -21.75 3.44
C LEU A 133 -15.88 -22.10 2.44
N ALA A 134 -15.90 -21.42 1.31
CA ALA A 134 -16.84 -21.68 0.23
C ALA A 134 -16.13 -21.71 -1.13
N PHE A 135 -16.74 -22.39 -2.08
CA PHE A 135 -16.33 -22.39 -3.47
C PHE A 135 -17.53 -22.07 -4.36
N LYS A 136 -17.39 -21.00 -5.15
CA LYS A 136 -18.39 -20.54 -6.11
C LYS A 136 -17.87 -20.87 -7.52
N VAL A 137 -18.69 -21.52 -8.34
CA VAL A 137 -18.35 -21.88 -9.72
C VAL A 137 -19.56 -21.75 -10.64
N SER A 138 -19.34 -21.18 -11.83
CA SER A 138 -20.34 -21.05 -12.88
C SER A 138 -19.75 -21.54 -14.20
N GLY A 139 -20.36 -22.59 -14.75
CA GLY A 139 -19.95 -23.26 -15.99
C GLY A 139 -20.59 -22.65 -17.23
N ALA A 140 -20.58 -23.41 -18.32
CA ALA A 140 -21.18 -23.00 -19.59
C ALA A 140 -22.71 -22.87 -19.56
N ASP A 141 -23.38 -23.47 -18.56
CA ASP A 141 -24.82 -23.33 -18.33
C ASP A 141 -25.21 -22.00 -17.67
N GLY A 142 -24.23 -21.24 -17.16
CA GLY A 142 -24.42 -19.95 -16.50
C GLY A 142 -25.09 -20.06 -15.11
N VAL A 143 -25.23 -21.27 -14.56
CA VAL A 143 -25.77 -21.48 -13.22
C VAL A 143 -24.64 -21.34 -12.21
N LEU A 144 -24.81 -20.48 -11.21
CA LEU A 144 -23.86 -20.36 -10.11
C LEU A 144 -24.09 -21.48 -9.10
N HIS A 145 -23.10 -22.35 -8.94
CA HIS A 145 -23.04 -23.38 -7.92
C HIS A 145 -22.15 -22.91 -6.77
N THR A 146 -22.64 -23.10 -5.55
CA THR A 146 -21.88 -22.81 -4.32
C THR A 146 -21.81 -24.08 -3.48
N LEU A 147 -20.61 -24.44 -3.04
CA LEU A 147 -20.39 -25.44 -1.99
C LEU A 147 -19.70 -24.77 -0.81
N THR A 148 -20.24 -24.94 0.38
CA THR A 148 -19.74 -24.35 1.62
C THR A 148 -19.36 -25.46 2.61
N SER A 149 -18.27 -25.25 3.34
CA SER A 149 -17.81 -26.11 4.42
C SER A 149 -18.82 -26.18 5.56
N ASP A 150 -18.94 -27.35 6.21
CA ASP A 150 -19.81 -27.52 7.38
C ASP A 150 -19.29 -26.85 8.67
N LEU A 151 -18.08 -26.27 8.64
CA LEU A 151 -17.42 -25.69 9.81
C LEU A 151 -16.86 -24.29 9.49
N PRO A 152 -17.03 -23.32 10.41
CA PRO A 152 -16.41 -22.02 10.27
C PRO A 152 -14.88 -22.12 10.36
N LEU A 153 -14.20 -21.21 9.68
CA LEU A 153 -12.78 -20.95 9.85
C LEU A 153 -12.55 -20.23 11.17
N ILE A 154 -11.52 -20.66 11.88
CA ILE A 154 -11.04 -19.98 13.08
C ILE A 154 -9.98 -18.98 12.65
N ALA A 155 -10.16 -17.72 13.06
CA ALA A 155 -9.19 -16.67 12.79
C ALA A 155 -7.81 -17.04 13.37
N SER A 156 -6.75 -16.61 12.69
CA SER A 156 -5.37 -16.76 13.10
C SER A 156 -4.92 -18.22 13.28
N ARG A 157 -5.31 -19.10 12.35
CA ARG A 157 -4.88 -20.50 12.29
C ARG A 157 -4.52 -20.92 10.87
N TRP A 158 -3.51 -21.78 10.73
CA TRP A 158 -3.17 -22.37 9.44
C TRP A 158 -4.13 -23.48 9.02
N TYR A 159 -4.63 -23.37 7.78
CA TYR A 159 -5.42 -24.39 7.11
C TYR A 159 -4.77 -24.78 5.76
N LEU A 160 -4.84 -26.07 5.41
CA LEU A 160 -4.81 -26.47 4.00
C LEU A 160 -6.24 -26.45 3.48
N VAL A 161 -6.50 -25.62 2.47
CA VAL A 161 -7.79 -25.57 1.79
C VAL A 161 -7.62 -26.03 0.36
N ALA A 162 -8.60 -26.79 -0.13
CA ALA A 162 -8.60 -27.24 -1.51
C ALA A 162 -10.01 -27.46 -2.03
N VAL A 163 -10.17 -27.35 -3.35
CA VAL A 163 -11.35 -27.79 -4.07
C VAL A 163 -10.92 -28.71 -5.21
N SER A 164 -11.63 -29.81 -5.41
CA SER A 164 -11.39 -30.79 -6.46
C SER A 164 -12.68 -31.01 -7.26
N ILE A 165 -12.62 -30.87 -8.58
CA ILE A 165 -13.72 -31.15 -9.51
C ILE A 165 -13.35 -32.38 -10.34
N ASP A 166 -14.11 -33.46 -10.13
CA ASP A 166 -14.01 -34.73 -10.86
C ASP A 166 -15.16 -34.83 -11.87
N PRO A 167 -14.91 -34.54 -13.17
CA PRO A 167 -15.94 -34.59 -14.20
C PRO A 167 -16.42 -36.01 -14.52
N ASP A 168 -15.63 -37.03 -14.21
CA ASP A 168 -15.97 -38.42 -14.49
C ASP A 168 -16.93 -38.95 -13.41
N LYS A 169 -16.75 -38.53 -12.15
CA LYS A 169 -17.70 -38.76 -11.05
C LYS A 169 -18.83 -37.74 -11.00
N LYS A 170 -18.72 -36.63 -11.72
CA LYS A 170 -19.59 -35.44 -11.63
C LYS A 170 -19.69 -34.93 -10.18
N GLN A 171 -18.55 -34.83 -9.53
CA GLN A 171 -18.46 -34.48 -8.12
C GLN A 171 -17.53 -33.28 -7.92
N LEU A 172 -17.95 -32.40 -7.02
CA LEU A 172 -17.14 -31.31 -6.51
C LEU A 172 -16.94 -31.55 -5.01
N THR A 173 -15.69 -31.52 -4.56
CA THR A 173 -15.31 -31.74 -3.16
C THR A 173 -14.52 -30.55 -2.64
N LEU A 174 -14.92 -30.02 -1.49
CA LEU A 174 -14.22 -28.94 -0.79
C LEU A 174 -13.57 -29.52 0.48
N TYR A 175 -12.29 -29.18 0.68
CA TYR A 175 -11.47 -29.61 1.78
C TYR A 175 -11.05 -28.40 2.62
N GLN A 176 -11.29 -28.46 3.92
CA GLN A 176 -10.81 -27.51 4.93
C GLN A 176 -10.09 -28.31 6.00
N LEU A 177 -8.77 -28.16 6.12
CA LEU A 177 -7.96 -29.00 7.02
C LEU A 177 -7.10 -28.14 7.93
N ILE A 178 -7.40 -28.14 9.23
CA ILE A 178 -6.58 -27.45 10.24
C ILE A 178 -5.18 -28.10 10.27
N ARG A 179 -4.11 -27.28 10.26
CA ARG A 179 -2.71 -27.76 10.34
C ARG A 179 -2.06 -27.56 11.69
N GLU A 180 -2.74 -26.88 12.59
CA GLU A 180 -2.33 -26.71 13.97
C GLU A 180 -2.96 -27.80 14.87
N LYS A 181 -2.27 -28.13 15.96
CA LYS A 181 -2.71 -29.14 16.94
C LYS A 181 -3.12 -28.46 18.24
N GLY A 182 -4.18 -28.95 18.85
CA GLY A 182 -4.67 -28.50 20.15
C GLY A 182 -6.01 -29.13 20.45
N LEU A 183 -6.36 -29.27 21.74
CA LEU A 183 -7.62 -29.92 22.17
C LEU A 183 -8.87 -29.27 21.54
N GLU A 184 -8.88 -27.96 21.39
CA GLU A 184 -9.99 -27.20 20.79
C GLU A 184 -9.99 -27.23 19.25
N LEU A 185 -8.90 -27.71 18.65
CA LEU A 185 -8.71 -27.81 17.20
C LEU A 185 -8.99 -29.23 16.67
N GLU A 186 -9.12 -30.21 17.57
CA GLU A 186 -9.57 -31.56 17.23
C GLU A 186 -10.98 -31.47 16.61
N ASN A 187 -11.13 -31.95 15.38
CA ASN A 187 -12.35 -31.87 14.56
C ASN A 187 -12.65 -30.51 13.90
N GLN A 188 -11.67 -29.60 13.78
CA GLN A 188 -11.81 -28.36 12.99
C GLN A 188 -11.48 -28.55 11.50
N SER A 189 -11.61 -29.79 11.00
CA SER A 189 -11.43 -30.13 9.59
C SER A 189 -12.74 -30.61 9.00
N SER A 190 -13.05 -30.17 7.79
CA SER A 190 -14.28 -30.49 7.08
C SER A 190 -13.96 -30.95 5.65
N VAL A 191 -14.72 -31.95 5.18
CA VAL A 191 -14.68 -32.41 3.80
C VAL A 191 -16.12 -32.60 3.35
N VAL A 192 -16.57 -31.73 2.45
CA VAL A 192 -17.94 -31.72 1.93
C VAL A 192 -17.91 -31.98 0.43
N SER A 193 -18.96 -32.63 -0.09
CA SER A 193 -19.06 -32.91 -1.52
C SER A 193 -20.48 -32.68 -2.02
N SER A 194 -20.59 -32.26 -3.27
CA SER A 194 -21.85 -32.10 -3.98
C SER A 194 -21.76 -32.60 -5.42
N ASP A 195 -22.91 -32.86 -6.02
CA ASP A 195 -22.99 -33.20 -7.43
C ASP A 195 -22.70 -31.96 -8.28
N PHE A 196 -21.75 -32.07 -9.20
CA PHE A 196 -21.39 -31.03 -10.14
C PHE A 196 -20.88 -31.65 -11.45
N GLY A 197 -21.61 -31.41 -12.54
CA GLY A 197 -21.30 -32.00 -13.85
C GLY A 197 -21.17 -30.98 -14.99
N ALA A 198 -21.26 -29.68 -14.69
CA ALA A 198 -21.17 -28.64 -15.71
C ALA A 198 -19.70 -28.41 -16.12
N PRO A 199 -19.38 -28.34 -17.42
CA PRO A 199 -18.04 -27.99 -17.85
C PRO A 199 -17.74 -26.51 -17.54
N LEU A 200 -16.51 -26.23 -17.11
CA LEU A 200 -16.02 -24.87 -17.00
C LEU A 200 -15.98 -24.21 -18.38
N SER A 201 -16.39 -22.95 -18.45
CA SER A 201 -16.17 -22.11 -19.62
C SER A 201 -14.68 -21.81 -19.76
N LYS A 202 -14.15 -21.88 -20.99
CA LYS A 202 -12.85 -21.27 -21.27
C LYS A 202 -12.94 -19.76 -21.11
N LEU A 203 -12.12 -19.20 -20.24
CA LEU A 203 -12.00 -17.76 -20.03
C LEU A 203 -10.62 -17.28 -20.47
N ASP A 204 -10.60 -16.10 -21.08
CA ASP A 204 -9.37 -15.34 -21.33
C ASP A 204 -9.35 -14.17 -20.35
N THR A 205 -9.11 -14.50 -19.08
CA THR A 205 -9.07 -13.54 -17.97
C THR A 205 -7.91 -13.90 -17.05
N GLU A 206 -7.47 -12.95 -16.25
CA GLU A 206 -6.42 -13.13 -15.26
C GLU A 206 -6.81 -14.19 -14.21
N PHE A 207 -5.81 -14.78 -13.56
CA PHE A 207 -6.00 -15.48 -12.30
C PHE A 207 -5.57 -14.56 -11.17
N LEU A 208 -6.39 -14.46 -10.13
CA LEU A 208 -6.14 -13.58 -8.98
C LEU A 208 -5.93 -14.41 -7.72
N ILE A 209 -4.98 -13.98 -6.90
CA ILE A 209 -4.79 -14.47 -5.52
C ILE A 209 -5.11 -13.30 -4.59
N ALA A 210 -5.85 -13.56 -3.52
CA ALA A 210 -6.35 -12.57 -2.56
C ALA A 210 -7.33 -11.52 -3.16
N GLY A 211 -8.10 -11.88 -4.18
CA GLY A 211 -9.13 -11.00 -4.74
C GLY A 211 -9.92 -11.60 -5.89
N CYS A 212 -10.95 -10.89 -6.33
CA CYS A 212 -11.84 -11.29 -7.42
C CYS A 212 -12.03 -10.16 -8.43
N ALA A 213 -12.05 -10.51 -9.72
CA ALA A 213 -12.31 -9.55 -10.78
C ALA A 213 -13.77 -9.10 -10.71
N ALA A 214 -14.00 -7.79 -10.68
CA ALA A 214 -15.30 -7.17 -10.63
C ALA A 214 -15.39 -6.00 -11.62
N LEU A 215 -16.59 -5.45 -11.73
CA LEU A 215 -16.88 -4.21 -12.44
C LEU A 215 -17.48 -3.24 -11.43
N ASP A 216 -17.10 -1.97 -11.50
CA ASP A 216 -17.79 -0.93 -10.73
C ASP A 216 -19.11 -0.50 -11.39
N GLU A 217 -19.71 0.56 -10.82
CA GLU A 217 -20.96 1.17 -11.27
C GLU A 217 -20.90 1.69 -12.72
N ASP A 218 -19.72 2.02 -13.24
CA ASP A 218 -19.51 2.50 -14.61
C ASP A 218 -19.12 1.36 -15.58
N ASN A 219 -19.01 0.13 -15.08
CA ASN A 219 -18.50 -1.05 -15.78
C ASN A 219 -16.99 -1.02 -16.06
N ASP A 220 -16.21 -0.28 -15.28
CA ASP A 220 -14.74 -0.34 -15.37
C ASP A 220 -14.20 -1.54 -14.55
N PRO A 221 -13.16 -2.24 -15.03
CA PRO A 221 -12.56 -3.35 -14.31
C PRO A 221 -11.90 -2.92 -12.98
N LEU A 222 -12.15 -3.70 -11.92
CA LEU A 222 -11.47 -3.58 -10.63
C LEU A 222 -11.29 -4.96 -9.98
N VAL A 223 -10.53 -5.00 -8.88
CA VAL A 223 -10.43 -6.17 -8.00
C VAL A 223 -11.15 -5.86 -6.68
N SER A 224 -12.06 -6.74 -6.28
CA SER A 224 -12.85 -6.64 -5.06
C SER A 224 -12.72 -7.91 -4.21
N GLN A 225 -13.40 -7.94 -3.06
CA GLN A 225 -13.42 -9.08 -2.14
C GLN A 225 -12.00 -9.49 -1.74
N VAL A 226 -11.17 -8.49 -1.43
CA VAL A 226 -9.77 -8.70 -1.09
C VAL A 226 -9.67 -9.52 0.20
N TYR A 227 -8.73 -10.45 0.24
CA TYR A 227 -8.56 -11.36 1.38
C TYR A 227 -7.72 -10.73 2.49
N ASN A 228 -8.22 -10.84 3.73
CA ASN A 228 -7.49 -10.44 4.93
C ASN A 228 -6.84 -11.67 5.58
N GLY A 229 -5.52 -11.78 5.43
CA GLY A 229 -4.74 -12.84 6.04
C GLY A 229 -3.57 -13.29 5.19
N LYS A 230 -2.94 -14.40 5.59
CA LYS A 230 -1.77 -14.93 4.88
C LYS A 230 -2.15 -16.05 3.93
N ILE A 231 -1.56 -16.03 2.75
CA ILE A 231 -1.65 -17.12 1.78
C ILE A 231 -0.24 -17.60 1.47
N ASP A 232 -0.09 -18.92 1.33
CA ASP A 232 1.16 -19.61 1.05
C ASP A 232 0.87 -20.81 0.11
N SER A 233 1.85 -21.20 -0.70
CA SER A 233 1.85 -22.45 -1.47
C SER A 233 0.59 -22.67 -2.33
N VAL A 234 0.14 -21.65 -3.08
CA VAL A 234 -1.03 -21.78 -3.97
C VAL A 234 -0.68 -22.67 -5.17
N GLN A 235 -1.53 -23.66 -5.47
CA GLN A 235 -1.31 -24.59 -6.58
C GLN A 235 -2.61 -24.87 -7.33
N LEU A 236 -2.49 -24.99 -8.66
CA LEU A 236 -3.56 -25.40 -9.55
C LEU A 236 -3.12 -26.63 -10.35
N HIS A 237 -3.98 -27.65 -10.38
CA HIS A 237 -3.73 -28.92 -11.06
C HIS A 237 -4.76 -29.20 -12.14
N ASN A 238 -4.36 -29.87 -13.22
CA ASN A 238 -5.22 -30.39 -14.28
C ASN A 238 -5.77 -31.81 -13.98
N ALA A 239 -5.98 -32.11 -12.69
CA ALA A 239 -6.50 -33.38 -12.22
C ALA A 239 -7.38 -33.20 -10.99
N ALA A 240 -8.38 -34.08 -10.84
CA ALA A 240 -9.13 -34.22 -9.60
C ALA A 240 -8.29 -35.05 -8.61
N LEU A 241 -7.65 -34.39 -7.65
CA LEU A 241 -6.82 -35.03 -6.65
C LEU A 241 -7.66 -35.50 -5.47
N ASP A 242 -7.24 -36.60 -4.86
CA ASP A 242 -7.73 -37.05 -3.56
C ASP A 242 -6.92 -36.40 -2.43
N LEU A 243 -7.40 -36.55 -1.19
CA LEU A 243 -6.79 -35.94 -0.02
C LEU A 243 -5.29 -36.31 0.14
N PRO A 244 -4.86 -37.58 0.06
CA PRO A 244 -3.44 -37.91 0.13
C PRO A 244 -2.59 -37.23 -0.95
N SER A 245 -3.11 -37.09 -2.18
CA SER A 245 -2.40 -36.42 -3.27
C SER A 245 -2.31 -34.90 -3.06
N ILE A 246 -3.36 -34.28 -2.52
CA ILE A 246 -3.40 -32.87 -2.09
C ILE A 246 -2.30 -32.60 -1.05
N GLU A 247 -2.25 -33.43 0.01
CA GLU A 247 -1.25 -33.31 1.08
C GLU A 247 0.18 -33.58 0.59
N ALA A 248 0.36 -34.50 -0.35
CA ALA A 248 1.67 -34.73 -0.96
C ALA A 248 2.11 -33.56 -1.88
N SER A 249 1.19 -32.98 -2.63
CA SER A 249 1.51 -31.91 -3.59
C SER A 249 1.92 -30.60 -2.93
N ILE A 250 1.27 -30.23 -1.82
CA ILE A 250 1.66 -29.02 -1.07
C ILE A 250 3.10 -29.12 -0.53
N LEU A 251 3.57 -30.34 -0.28
CA LEU A 251 4.94 -30.61 0.14
C LEU A 251 5.94 -30.61 -1.03
N SER A 252 5.51 -31.00 -2.22
CA SER A 252 6.35 -31.18 -3.41
C SER A 252 5.56 -30.84 -4.70
N PRO A 253 5.61 -29.58 -5.16
CA PRO A 253 4.77 -29.06 -6.26
C PRO A 253 5.14 -29.56 -7.67
N GLN A 254 6.12 -30.45 -7.82
CA GLN A 254 6.67 -30.87 -9.11
C GLN A 254 5.97 -32.12 -9.66
N GLN A 255 4.65 -32.12 -9.66
CA GLN A 255 3.85 -33.21 -10.21
C GLN A 255 3.51 -32.97 -11.68
N ARG A 256 3.35 -34.03 -12.46
CA ARG A 256 2.94 -33.95 -13.88
C ARG A 256 1.59 -33.25 -14.10
N THR A 257 0.76 -33.18 -13.07
CA THR A 257 -0.59 -32.62 -13.14
C THR A 257 -0.61 -31.12 -12.83
N VAL A 258 0.49 -30.52 -12.39
CA VAL A 258 0.51 -29.13 -11.95
C VAL A 258 0.47 -28.21 -13.16
N ILE A 259 -0.51 -27.31 -13.15
CA ILE A 259 -0.63 -26.20 -14.10
C ILE A 259 0.23 -25.04 -13.60
N ALA A 260 0.05 -24.66 -12.34
CA ALA A 260 0.82 -23.61 -11.71
C ALA A 260 1.04 -23.93 -10.23
N ALA A 261 2.20 -23.55 -9.70
CA ALA A 261 2.52 -23.63 -8.29
C ALA A 261 3.30 -22.37 -7.91
N TRP A 262 2.67 -21.46 -7.19
CA TRP A 262 3.27 -20.18 -6.83
C TRP A 262 4.01 -20.28 -5.50
N ASP A 263 5.33 -20.10 -5.54
CA ASP A 263 6.22 -20.10 -4.37
C ASP A 263 6.61 -18.66 -4.01
N PHE A 264 5.95 -18.11 -2.99
CA PHE A 264 6.21 -16.74 -2.56
C PHE A 264 7.53 -16.56 -1.80
N SER A 265 8.25 -17.65 -1.48
CA SER A 265 9.60 -17.58 -0.89
C SER A 265 10.67 -17.22 -1.91
N GLN A 266 10.36 -17.31 -3.20
CA GLN A 266 11.22 -16.80 -4.27
C GLN A 266 11.00 -15.29 -4.42
N LYS A 267 12.10 -14.55 -4.66
CA LYS A 267 12.06 -13.13 -5.00
C LYS A 267 11.27 -12.28 -3.99
N ILE A 268 11.36 -12.62 -2.70
CA ILE A 268 10.66 -11.97 -1.57
C ILE A 268 10.85 -10.44 -1.60
N GLU A 269 12.01 -9.99 -2.05
CA GLU A 269 12.40 -8.60 -2.15
C GLU A 269 11.69 -7.81 -3.25
N SER A 270 10.84 -8.42 -4.07
CA SER A 270 10.18 -7.84 -5.25
C SER A 270 8.66 -8.02 -5.22
N ASP A 271 7.98 -7.50 -6.24
CA ASP A 271 6.55 -7.75 -6.47
C ASP A 271 6.30 -9.09 -7.19
N GLU A 272 7.34 -9.81 -7.61
CA GLU A 272 7.18 -11.01 -8.42
C GLU A 272 6.60 -12.19 -7.62
N VAL A 273 5.69 -12.91 -8.27
CA VAL A 273 5.11 -14.16 -7.79
C VAL A 273 5.58 -15.27 -8.73
N ILE A 274 6.47 -16.13 -8.25
CA ILE A 274 7.16 -17.10 -9.10
C ILE A 274 6.39 -18.42 -9.17
N ASP A 275 5.95 -18.79 -10.37
CA ASP A 275 5.49 -20.14 -10.67
C ASP A 275 6.68 -21.11 -10.80
N VAL A 276 6.74 -22.10 -9.92
CA VAL A 276 7.76 -23.16 -9.88
C VAL A 276 7.33 -24.45 -10.58
N SER A 277 6.16 -24.47 -11.22
CA SER A 277 5.68 -25.64 -11.99
C SER A 277 6.50 -25.92 -13.26
N GLY A 278 7.19 -24.90 -13.78
CA GLY A 278 7.87 -24.92 -15.08
C GLY A 278 7.01 -24.45 -16.26
N ASN A 279 5.75 -24.07 -16.03
CA ASN A 279 4.85 -23.53 -17.06
C ASN A 279 4.91 -22.00 -17.21
N ASN A 280 5.72 -21.33 -16.37
CA ASN A 280 6.01 -19.89 -16.40
C ASN A 280 4.77 -19.00 -16.20
N HIS A 281 3.81 -19.42 -15.37
CA HIS A 281 2.68 -18.60 -14.94
C HIS A 281 3.07 -17.62 -13.82
N HIS A 282 4.15 -16.87 -14.02
CA HIS A 282 4.58 -15.84 -13.07
C HIS A 282 3.54 -14.73 -12.98
N GLY A 283 3.44 -14.10 -11.81
CA GLY A 283 2.57 -12.96 -11.57
C GLY A 283 3.28 -11.85 -10.82
N ARG A 284 2.49 -10.84 -10.43
CA ARG A 284 2.95 -9.70 -9.64
C ARG A 284 1.94 -9.33 -8.56
N THR A 285 2.43 -8.93 -7.40
CA THR A 285 1.62 -8.35 -6.34
C THR A 285 1.25 -6.90 -6.68
N HIS A 286 0.06 -6.48 -6.23
CA HIS A 286 -0.44 -5.11 -6.32
C HIS A 286 -0.61 -4.55 -4.92
N ASN A 287 -0.37 -3.25 -4.75
CA ASN A 287 -0.48 -2.52 -3.47
C ASN A 287 0.40 -3.02 -2.32
N LEU A 288 1.58 -3.59 -2.60
CA LEU A 288 2.60 -3.93 -1.58
C LEU A 288 2.06 -4.75 -0.39
N PRO A 289 1.50 -5.95 -0.59
CA PRO A 289 1.16 -6.82 0.52
C PRO A 289 2.43 -7.17 1.33
N THR A 290 2.27 -7.47 2.62
CA THR A 290 3.43 -7.73 3.49
C THR A 290 4.06 -9.08 3.19
N ARG A 291 5.24 -9.04 2.57
CA ARG A 291 6.10 -10.21 2.30
C ARG A 291 7.05 -10.48 3.45
N ALA A 292 7.81 -11.57 3.34
CA ALA A 292 8.73 -12.03 4.37
C ALA A 292 8.04 -12.26 5.73
N VAL A 293 6.78 -12.71 5.70
CA VAL A 293 6.04 -13.10 6.91
C VAL A 293 6.12 -14.60 7.11
N LYS A 294 6.00 -15.06 8.36
CA LYS A 294 6.05 -16.49 8.70
C LYS A 294 5.02 -17.26 7.87
N GLY A 295 5.50 -18.23 7.10
CA GLY A 295 4.69 -19.19 6.37
C GLY A 295 4.30 -20.39 7.21
N TRP A 296 3.53 -21.31 6.62
CA TRP A 296 2.99 -22.47 7.34
C TRP A 296 4.06 -23.48 7.77
N ARG A 297 5.24 -23.44 7.14
CA ARG A 297 6.40 -24.28 7.46
C ARG A 297 7.27 -23.72 8.59
N HIS A 298 7.00 -22.49 9.04
CA HIS A 298 7.82 -21.84 10.07
C HIS A 298 7.74 -22.60 11.40
N ASP A 299 8.89 -23.04 11.91
CA ASP A 299 9.03 -23.86 13.12
C ASP A 299 9.77 -23.15 14.27
N GLY A 300 10.10 -21.86 14.11
CA GLY A 300 10.84 -21.09 15.10
C GLY A 300 12.36 -21.30 15.11
N THR A 301 12.93 -22.14 14.23
CA THR A 301 14.38 -22.45 14.24
C THR A 301 15.24 -21.36 13.61
N GLU A 302 14.67 -20.53 12.74
CA GLU A 302 15.32 -19.39 12.10
C GLU A 302 14.35 -18.21 12.07
N MET A 303 14.85 -17.03 12.43
CA MET A 303 14.07 -15.80 12.58
C MET A 303 14.38 -14.77 11.48
N ASN A 304 15.39 -15.03 10.64
CA ASN A 304 15.74 -14.23 9.48
C ASN A 304 15.37 -14.96 8.18
N TRP A 305 14.43 -14.37 7.43
CA TRP A 305 13.95 -14.94 6.16
C TRP A 305 15.06 -15.13 5.11
N VAL A 306 16.13 -14.33 5.15
CA VAL A 306 17.26 -14.45 4.21
C VAL A 306 18.01 -15.77 4.40
N HIS A 307 18.04 -16.32 5.62
CA HIS A 307 18.76 -17.56 5.91
C HIS A 307 17.93 -18.81 5.59
N LYS A 308 16.60 -18.70 5.67
CA LYS A 308 15.66 -19.83 5.49
C LYS A 308 14.35 -19.37 4.82
N PRO A 309 14.40 -18.91 3.56
CA PRO A 309 13.27 -18.28 2.88
C PRO A 309 12.04 -19.18 2.79
N GLU A 310 12.22 -20.49 2.71
CA GLU A 310 11.14 -21.48 2.67
C GLU A 310 10.26 -21.50 3.94
N HIS A 311 10.69 -20.87 5.03
CA HIS A 311 9.87 -20.64 6.23
C HIS A 311 9.06 -19.34 6.18
N TYR A 312 9.28 -18.52 5.16
CA TYR A 312 8.69 -17.21 4.95
C TYR A 312 8.00 -17.10 3.59
N GLY A 313 7.50 -18.23 3.09
CA GLY A 313 6.77 -18.36 1.81
C GLY A 313 5.32 -17.88 1.85
N ALA A 314 4.94 -17.09 2.87
CA ALA A 314 3.64 -16.47 2.94
C ALA A 314 3.69 -14.99 2.56
N ILE A 315 2.60 -14.51 2.00
CA ILE A 315 2.30 -13.09 1.81
C ILE A 315 1.05 -12.77 2.64
N HIS A 316 1.09 -11.69 3.41
CA HIS A 316 -0.06 -11.18 4.17
C HIS A 316 -0.75 -10.08 3.35
N PHE A 317 -1.98 -10.35 2.95
CA PHE A 317 -2.83 -9.46 2.16
C PHE A 317 -3.84 -8.75 3.06
N HIS A 318 -4.18 -7.52 2.69
CA HIS A 318 -5.16 -6.68 3.38
C HIS A 318 -6.06 -5.96 2.38
N ASP A 319 -7.31 -5.74 2.75
CA ASP A 319 -8.30 -5.05 1.90
C ASP A 319 -8.14 -3.52 1.84
N ASP A 320 -7.24 -2.96 2.65
CA ASP A 320 -6.99 -1.53 2.82
C ASP A 320 -5.53 -1.12 2.49
N ASP A 321 -4.72 -2.06 2.01
CA ASP A 321 -3.39 -1.78 1.47
C ASP A 321 -3.46 -0.80 0.28
N LEU A 322 -2.60 0.22 0.27
CA LEU A 322 -2.49 1.18 -0.82
C LEU A 322 -1.04 1.66 -1.00
N TYR A 323 -0.47 1.36 -2.16
CA TYR A 323 0.84 1.87 -2.56
C TYR A 323 0.73 3.07 -3.51
N ASP A 324 -0.01 2.93 -4.60
CA ASP A 324 -0.12 3.94 -5.65
C ASP A 324 -1.57 4.05 -6.10
N SER A 325 -2.11 5.27 -6.12
CA SER A 325 -3.46 5.52 -6.61
C SER A 325 -3.59 5.34 -8.13
N GLN A 326 -2.47 5.32 -8.86
CA GLN A 326 -2.37 5.11 -10.31
C GLN A 326 -3.22 6.07 -11.14
N TRP A 327 -3.35 7.30 -10.64
CA TRP A 327 -4.07 8.36 -11.34
C TRP A 327 -3.24 8.83 -12.54
N GLN A 328 -3.94 9.15 -13.63
CA GLN A 328 -3.35 9.79 -14.79
C GLN A 328 -2.96 11.22 -14.44
N THR A 329 -1.81 11.65 -14.95
CA THR A 329 -1.30 13.01 -14.79
C THR A 329 -2.21 14.02 -15.49
N ASP A 330 -2.55 15.09 -14.79
CA ASP A 330 -3.37 16.19 -15.32
C ASP A 330 -2.52 17.42 -15.62
N VAL A 331 -1.48 17.66 -14.82
CA VAL A 331 -0.55 18.78 -15.01
C VAL A 331 0.88 18.27 -14.93
N SER A 332 1.70 18.58 -15.94
CA SER A 332 3.14 18.34 -15.93
C SER A 332 3.86 19.68 -16.04
N TRP A 333 4.78 19.95 -15.12
CA TRP A 333 5.54 21.18 -15.07
C TRP A 333 7.03 20.91 -15.13
N GLN A 334 7.67 21.48 -16.15
CA GLN A 334 9.12 21.50 -16.24
C GLN A 334 9.68 22.59 -15.32
N VAL A 335 10.31 22.20 -14.21
CA VAL A 335 10.92 23.16 -13.28
C VAL A 335 12.01 23.95 -14.03
N PRO A 336 11.97 25.29 -14.06
CA PRO A 336 13.00 26.10 -14.72
C PRO A 336 14.40 25.81 -14.19
N VAL A 337 15.42 25.90 -15.05
CA VAL A 337 16.82 25.55 -14.71
C VAL A 337 17.46 26.49 -13.68
N ASP A 338 16.87 27.66 -13.47
CA ASP A 338 17.26 28.71 -12.53
C ASP A 338 16.25 28.85 -11.38
N PHE A 339 15.31 27.90 -11.23
CA PHE A 339 14.32 27.95 -10.17
C PHE A 339 15.00 27.81 -8.80
N PRO A 340 14.69 28.69 -7.83
CA PRO A 340 15.37 28.69 -6.54
C PRO A 340 15.02 27.44 -5.73
N SER A 341 15.98 27.02 -4.89
CA SER A 341 15.70 25.99 -3.89
C SER A 341 14.72 26.52 -2.85
N GLY A 342 13.78 25.69 -2.40
CA GLY A 342 12.79 26.10 -1.42
C GLY A 342 11.64 25.12 -1.24
N VAL A 343 10.68 25.55 -0.42
CA VAL A 343 9.44 24.84 -0.12
C VAL A 343 8.30 25.42 -0.96
N TYR A 344 7.66 24.58 -1.74
CA TYR A 344 6.59 24.97 -2.66
C TYR A 344 5.36 24.08 -2.46
N ALA A 345 4.24 24.52 -3.01
CA ALA A 345 3.07 23.67 -3.16
C ALA A 345 2.35 23.99 -4.48
N ALA A 346 1.74 22.97 -5.09
CA ALA A 346 0.64 23.22 -6.00
C ALA A 346 -0.61 23.48 -5.15
N HIS A 347 -1.16 24.70 -5.26
CA HIS A 347 -2.41 25.11 -4.66
C HIS A 347 -3.53 24.92 -5.67
N LEU A 348 -4.41 23.97 -5.41
CA LEU A 348 -5.56 23.66 -6.24
C LEU A 348 -6.82 24.29 -5.65
N GLN A 349 -7.68 24.81 -6.51
CA GLN A 349 -8.98 25.36 -6.11
C GLN A 349 -10.09 24.95 -7.07
N GLN A 350 -11.22 24.53 -6.51
CA GLN A 350 -12.45 24.28 -7.26
C GLN A 350 -13.67 24.74 -6.44
N GLY A 351 -14.27 25.86 -6.84
CA GLY A 351 -15.34 26.47 -6.06
C GLY A 351 -14.84 26.95 -4.70
N SER A 352 -15.35 26.37 -3.62
CA SER A 352 -14.89 26.65 -2.25
C SER A 352 -13.92 25.60 -1.71
N GLU A 353 -13.62 24.55 -2.48
CA GLU A 353 -12.66 23.53 -2.08
C GLU A 353 -11.25 23.94 -2.48
N GLU A 354 -10.30 23.63 -1.62
CA GLU A 354 -8.88 23.77 -1.91
C GLU A 354 -8.10 22.55 -1.44
N PHE A 355 -6.98 22.31 -2.12
CA PHE A 355 -6.05 21.24 -1.79
C PHE A 355 -4.63 21.71 -2.07
N TYR A 356 -3.70 21.41 -1.17
CA TYR A 356 -2.28 21.71 -1.36
C TYR A 356 -1.52 20.42 -1.59
N VAL A 357 -0.63 20.41 -2.58
CA VAL A 357 0.34 19.33 -2.80
C VAL A 357 1.73 19.91 -2.57
N PRO A 358 2.31 19.76 -1.37
CA PRO A 358 3.65 20.22 -1.10
C PRO A 358 4.70 19.49 -1.93
N PHE A 359 5.72 20.21 -2.37
CA PHE A 359 6.91 19.67 -2.99
C PHE A 359 8.11 20.60 -2.74
N TYR A 360 9.31 20.08 -2.95
CA TYR A 360 10.56 20.76 -2.69
C TYR A 360 11.33 20.92 -4.00
N VAL A 361 11.96 22.08 -4.17
CA VAL A 361 12.99 22.24 -5.19
C VAL A 361 14.32 22.27 -4.48
N ARG A 362 15.18 21.30 -4.79
CA ARG A 362 16.54 21.21 -4.27
C ARG A 362 17.53 21.90 -5.22
N PRO A 363 18.70 22.34 -4.77
CA PRO A 363 19.67 22.97 -5.68
C PRO A 363 20.23 21.95 -6.68
N PRO A 364 20.83 22.40 -7.80
CA PRO A 364 21.49 21.50 -8.74
C PRO A 364 22.59 20.69 -8.05
N ARG A 365 22.69 19.39 -8.39
CA ARG A 365 23.68 18.48 -7.81
C ARG A 365 25.11 19.08 -7.79
N GLY A 366 25.74 19.02 -6.63
CA GLY A 366 27.10 19.51 -6.39
C GLY A 366 27.26 21.04 -6.46
N LYS A 367 26.16 21.80 -6.48
CA LYS A 367 26.17 23.27 -6.54
C LYS A 367 25.28 23.84 -5.43
N PRO A 368 25.72 23.78 -4.15
CA PRO A 368 25.00 24.44 -3.07
C PRO A 368 24.83 25.93 -3.39
N THR A 369 23.62 26.44 -3.21
CA THR A 369 23.27 27.86 -3.40
C THR A 369 23.22 28.62 -2.08
N ALA A 370 23.33 27.93 -0.94
CA ALA A 370 23.46 28.50 0.39
C ALA A 370 24.53 27.77 1.23
N ARG A 371 24.86 28.36 2.40
CA ARG A 371 25.78 27.75 3.37
C ARG A 371 25.09 26.76 4.31
N LEU A 372 23.79 26.95 4.53
CA LEU A 372 22.92 26.11 5.35
C LEU A 372 22.08 25.21 4.44
N CYS A 373 22.01 23.93 4.79
CA CYS A 373 21.08 22.98 4.19
C CYS A 373 20.03 22.59 5.24
N LEU A 374 18.75 22.81 4.92
CA LEU A 374 17.63 22.30 5.68
C LEU A 374 17.24 20.93 5.13
N LEU A 375 17.31 19.92 5.99
CA LEU A 375 17.01 18.53 5.69
C LEU A 375 15.60 18.20 6.16
N VAL A 376 14.70 18.07 5.19
CA VAL A 376 13.26 17.88 5.39
C VAL A 376 12.96 16.39 5.61
N PRO A 377 12.24 16.03 6.69
CA PRO A 377 12.05 14.65 7.10
C PRO A 377 10.91 13.95 6.34
N THR A 378 11.03 13.83 5.02
CA THR A 378 9.97 13.26 4.17
C THR A 378 9.64 11.80 4.50
N ALA A 379 10.59 11.03 5.03
CA ALA A 379 10.32 9.69 5.55
C ALA A 379 9.30 9.71 6.69
N SER A 380 9.46 10.66 7.62
CA SER A 380 8.50 10.86 8.72
C SER A 380 7.14 11.30 8.18
N TYR A 381 7.11 12.15 7.15
CA TYR A 381 5.85 12.56 6.55
C TYR A 381 5.07 11.36 6.04
N TYR A 382 5.72 10.43 5.32
CA TYR A 382 5.07 9.23 4.80
C TYR A 382 4.60 8.32 5.92
N ALA A 383 5.39 8.17 6.99
CA ALA A 383 5.02 7.32 8.12
C ALA A 383 3.77 7.81 8.87
N TYR A 384 3.53 9.12 8.89
CA TYR A 384 2.39 9.75 9.59
C TYR A 384 1.22 10.13 8.70
N VAL A 385 1.39 10.08 7.38
CA VAL A 385 0.39 10.59 6.43
C VAL A 385 -0.92 9.82 6.57
N ASN A 386 -2.02 10.57 6.55
CA ASN A 386 -3.38 10.05 6.63
C ASN A 386 -3.67 9.23 7.89
N ASN A 387 -2.95 9.46 8.99
CA ASN A 387 -3.20 8.75 10.25
C ASN A 387 -4.63 8.94 10.78
N HIS A 388 -5.12 7.90 11.46
CA HIS A 388 -6.44 7.82 12.07
C HIS A 388 -6.37 7.86 13.61
N MET A 389 -5.21 8.26 14.18
CA MET A 389 -4.92 8.19 15.61
C MET A 389 -5.97 8.85 16.50
N ASN A 390 -6.52 10.00 16.09
CA ASN A 390 -7.54 10.72 16.89
C ASN A 390 -8.86 9.94 17.05
N VAL A 391 -9.11 8.94 16.21
CA VAL A 391 -10.30 8.09 16.24
C VAL A 391 -9.94 6.70 16.76
N ASP A 392 -8.94 6.06 16.16
CA ASP A 392 -8.72 4.62 16.32
C ASP A 392 -7.96 4.26 17.60
N TRP A 393 -7.17 5.19 18.15
CA TRP A 393 -6.47 4.96 19.41
C TRP A 393 -7.41 5.04 20.62
N GLY A 394 -8.68 5.40 20.43
CA GLY A 394 -9.66 5.51 21.51
C GLY A 394 -9.15 6.38 22.65
N SER A 395 -9.19 5.88 23.89
CA SER A 395 -8.69 6.64 25.04
C SER A 395 -7.17 6.89 25.05
N LEU A 396 -6.39 6.13 24.28
CA LEU A 396 -4.93 6.25 24.29
C LEU A 396 -4.47 7.62 23.77
N ILE A 397 -5.17 8.20 22.78
CA ILE A 397 -4.81 9.54 22.29
C ILE A 397 -4.89 10.56 23.42
N GLU A 398 -5.98 10.61 24.17
CA GLU A 398 -6.18 11.55 25.28
C GLU A 398 -5.21 11.31 26.44
N GLN A 399 -4.88 10.05 26.72
CA GLN A 399 -3.88 9.71 27.74
C GLN A 399 -2.48 10.14 27.30
N SER A 400 -2.14 9.99 26.02
CA SER A 400 -0.82 10.33 25.48
C SER A 400 -0.62 11.84 25.29
N SER A 401 -1.65 12.55 24.85
CA SER A 401 -1.61 14.00 24.60
C SER A 401 -1.91 14.82 25.86
N THR A 402 -2.52 14.21 26.88
CA THR A 402 -3.06 14.87 28.08
C THR A 402 -4.12 15.95 27.78
N CYS A 403 -4.70 15.92 26.58
CA CYS A 403 -5.79 16.80 26.16
C CYS A 403 -6.94 15.99 25.56
N PHE A 404 -8.12 16.60 25.47
CA PHE A 404 -9.26 15.98 24.79
C PHE A 404 -8.97 15.85 23.29
N ALA A 405 -9.35 14.72 22.70
CA ALA A 405 -9.24 14.53 21.27
C ALA A 405 -10.14 15.53 20.53
N THR A 406 -9.56 16.26 19.58
CA THR A 406 -10.30 17.17 18.69
C THR A 406 -10.32 16.61 17.28
N LEU A 407 -11.52 16.38 16.74
CA LEU A 407 -11.67 15.90 15.37
C LEU A 407 -11.74 17.07 14.39
N THR A 408 -10.86 17.03 13.41
CA THR A 408 -10.83 17.90 12.23
C THR A 408 -11.74 17.34 11.12
N THR A 409 -11.98 18.13 10.08
CA THR A 409 -12.66 17.65 8.88
C THR A 409 -11.87 16.53 8.19
N ALA A 410 -10.52 16.57 8.26
CA ALA A 410 -9.68 15.50 7.73
C ALA A 410 -9.90 14.18 8.48
N ASP A 411 -9.99 14.20 9.82
CA ASP A 411 -10.32 13.01 10.62
C ASP A 411 -11.64 12.37 10.18
N LEU A 412 -12.68 13.20 10.03
CA LEU A 412 -14.00 12.74 9.62
C LEU A 412 -14.00 12.21 8.17
N TYR A 413 -13.18 12.79 7.30
CA TYR A 413 -13.08 12.35 5.91
C TYR A 413 -12.37 11.00 5.80
N LEU A 414 -11.24 10.86 6.50
CA LEU A 414 -10.46 9.63 6.60
C LEU A 414 -11.29 8.47 7.21
N GLN A 415 -12.04 8.73 8.30
CA GLN A 415 -12.91 7.72 8.92
C GLN A 415 -13.99 7.18 7.96
N ASN A 416 -14.45 7.99 7.01
CA ASN A 416 -15.54 7.61 6.11
C ASN A 416 -15.04 7.00 4.78
N GLN A 417 -13.73 6.88 4.56
CA GLN A 417 -13.15 6.54 3.25
C GLN A 417 -11.83 5.77 3.38
N GLY A 418 -11.85 4.44 3.20
CA GLY A 418 -10.63 3.62 3.07
C GLY A 418 -9.80 3.86 1.79
N LEU A 419 -10.12 4.90 1.02
CA LEU A 419 -9.53 5.19 -0.31
C LEU A 419 -8.14 5.84 -0.26
N PHE A 420 -7.71 6.28 0.92
CA PHE A 420 -6.51 7.13 1.07
C PHE A 420 -5.34 6.40 1.71
N GLY A 421 -5.50 5.09 1.92
CA GLY A 421 -4.54 4.21 2.61
C GLY A 421 -4.30 4.62 4.06
N LEU A 422 -3.42 3.87 4.71
CA LEU A 422 -3.16 3.99 6.14
C LEU A 422 -1.82 4.66 6.45
N SER A 423 -1.69 5.17 7.68
CA SER A 423 -0.43 5.55 8.32
C SER A 423 0.26 4.32 8.91
N MET A 424 1.57 4.40 9.15
CA MET A 424 2.30 3.37 9.90
C MET A 424 1.93 3.32 11.40
N TYR A 425 1.10 4.25 11.87
CA TYR A 425 0.52 4.26 13.22
C TYR A 425 -0.89 3.71 13.30
N ASP A 426 -1.48 3.36 12.17
CA ASP A 426 -2.78 2.73 12.11
C ASP A 426 -2.62 1.20 12.09
N ASP A 427 -3.73 0.50 12.35
CA ASP A 427 -3.86 -0.93 12.12
C ASP A 427 -4.68 -1.14 10.84
N HIS A 428 -4.33 -2.19 10.09
CA HIS A 428 -5.19 -2.73 9.04
C HIS A 428 -6.55 -3.15 9.64
N ASN A 429 -7.57 -3.30 8.79
CA ASN A 429 -8.89 -3.79 9.17
C ASN A 429 -8.85 -5.16 9.89
N ASP A 430 -7.79 -5.95 9.67
CA ASP A 430 -7.58 -7.22 10.36
C ASP A 430 -6.89 -7.13 11.73
N GLY A 431 -6.53 -5.90 12.15
CA GLY A 431 -5.89 -5.57 13.41
C GLY A 431 -4.36 -5.70 13.40
N SER A 432 -3.73 -5.95 12.25
CA SER A 432 -2.27 -5.99 12.14
C SER A 432 -1.69 -4.61 11.81
N GLY A 433 -0.46 -4.34 12.28
CA GLY A 433 0.18 -3.05 12.07
C GLY A 433 0.66 -2.84 10.63
N VAL A 434 0.51 -1.61 10.13
CA VAL A 434 0.88 -1.21 8.77
C VAL A 434 2.40 -1.14 8.59
N CYS A 435 2.94 -1.90 7.61
CA CYS A 435 4.37 -1.99 7.36
C CYS A 435 4.89 -1.04 6.26
N TYR A 436 4.01 -0.57 5.37
CA TYR A 436 4.37 0.27 4.24
C TYR A 436 3.60 1.57 4.24
N ALA A 437 4.26 2.64 3.79
CA ALA A 437 3.60 3.90 3.47
C ALA A 437 4.17 4.46 2.17
N SER A 438 3.36 5.22 1.45
CA SER A 438 3.71 5.74 0.13
C SER A 438 3.30 7.19 -0.06
N ARG A 439 4.07 7.91 -0.89
CA ARG A 439 3.75 9.26 -1.37
C ARG A 439 2.83 9.31 -2.59
N LEU A 440 2.61 8.18 -3.28
CA LEU A 440 1.84 8.12 -4.54
C LEU A 440 0.32 8.06 -4.29
N ARG A 441 -0.16 8.92 -3.39
CA ARG A 441 -1.55 9.02 -2.97
C ARG A 441 -1.82 10.40 -2.36
N PRO A 442 -3.07 10.88 -2.37
CA PRO A 442 -3.40 12.16 -1.73
C PRO A 442 -3.01 12.20 -0.25
N MET A 443 -2.20 13.19 0.12
CA MET A 443 -1.75 13.40 1.50
C MET A 443 -2.66 14.43 2.18
N LEU A 444 -3.72 13.97 2.84
CA LEU A 444 -4.75 14.85 3.40
C LEU A 444 -4.25 15.70 4.56
N ARG A 445 -3.26 15.22 5.32
CA ARG A 445 -2.69 15.90 6.49
C ARG A 445 -1.35 16.58 6.22
N MET A 446 -1.10 16.97 4.97
CA MET A 446 0.16 17.55 4.54
C MET A 446 -0.08 18.84 3.76
N GLY A 447 0.06 19.97 4.44
CA GLY A 447 -0.11 21.29 3.84
C GLY A 447 -0.46 22.35 4.87
N PRO A 448 -0.66 23.60 4.43
CA PRO A 448 -1.35 24.62 5.23
C PRO A 448 -2.74 24.13 5.68
N HIS A 449 -3.30 24.74 6.74
CA HIS A 449 -4.63 24.43 7.30
C HIS A 449 -4.78 23.06 7.97
N GLU A 450 -3.73 22.23 7.97
CA GLU A 450 -3.70 20.94 8.64
C GLU A 450 -3.07 21.07 10.04
N GLU A 451 -3.16 20.01 10.84
CA GLU A 451 -2.67 19.98 12.23
C GLU A 451 -1.19 20.42 12.34
N LEU A 452 -0.82 21.05 13.47
CA LEU A 452 0.54 21.49 13.75
C LEU A 452 1.46 20.29 14.10
N TRP A 453 1.74 19.48 13.10
CA TRP A 453 2.59 18.29 13.17
C TRP A 453 3.30 18.10 11.81
N GLN A 454 4.48 17.46 11.81
CA GLN A 454 5.27 17.22 10.59
C GLN A 454 5.44 18.49 9.73
N TYR A 455 4.94 18.50 8.49
CA TYR A 455 5.07 19.60 7.53
C TYR A 455 4.69 20.97 8.10
N ASN A 456 3.56 21.07 8.80
CA ASN A 456 3.09 22.36 9.27
C ASN A 456 4.00 22.88 10.39
N ALA A 457 4.42 22.01 11.32
CA ALA A 457 5.39 22.35 12.36
C ALA A 457 6.76 22.72 11.77
N ASP A 458 7.21 22.00 10.74
CA ASP A 458 8.47 22.26 10.05
C ASP A 458 8.49 23.63 9.37
N SER A 459 7.32 24.15 8.97
CA SER A 459 7.19 25.49 8.39
C SER A 459 7.52 26.62 9.37
N HIS A 460 7.51 26.39 10.69
CA HIS A 460 8.00 27.36 11.67
C HIS A 460 9.51 27.59 11.53
N ILE A 461 10.28 26.57 11.15
CA ILE A 461 11.72 26.67 10.94
C ILE A 461 12.00 27.48 9.67
N THR A 462 11.27 27.21 8.58
CA THR A 462 11.42 28.00 7.34
C THR A 462 11.02 29.46 7.56
N ASP A 463 9.92 29.72 8.27
CA ASP A 463 9.50 31.09 8.60
C ASP A 463 10.55 31.83 9.44
N TRP A 464 11.12 31.15 10.45
CA TRP A 464 12.17 31.72 11.30
C TRP A 464 13.46 32.01 10.53
N LEU A 465 13.90 31.08 9.68
CA LEU A 465 15.11 31.27 8.86
C LEU A 465 14.95 32.48 7.93
N GLU A 466 13.81 32.58 7.24
CA GLU A 466 13.52 33.71 6.36
C GLU A 466 13.36 35.03 7.14
N GLU A 467 12.67 35.03 8.28
CA GLU A 467 12.50 36.23 9.12
C GLU A 467 13.84 36.78 9.63
N LYS A 468 14.81 35.90 9.88
CA LYS A 468 16.16 36.28 10.30
C LYS A 468 17.12 36.53 9.14
N GLY A 469 16.69 36.35 7.90
CA GLY A 469 17.49 36.58 6.71
C GLY A 469 18.63 35.56 6.52
N TYR A 470 18.46 34.33 7.03
CA TYR A 470 19.37 33.24 6.74
C TYR A 470 19.03 32.63 5.37
N ALA A 471 19.99 32.60 4.46
CA ALA A 471 19.86 31.84 3.22
C ALA A 471 20.08 30.35 3.50
N PHE A 472 19.22 29.50 2.95
CA PHE A 472 19.29 28.05 3.07
C PHE A 472 18.83 27.38 1.77
N ASP A 473 19.39 26.20 1.51
CA ASP A 473 18.87 25.26 0.52
C ASP A 473 18.02 24.22 1.21
N VAL A 474 17.10 23.59 0.48
CA VAL A 474 16.25 22.51 0.98
C VAL A 474 16.58 21.22 0.25
N VAL A 475 16.75 20.13 1.02
CA VAL A 475 16.83 18.76 0.50
C VAL A 475 15.96 17.86 1.37
N THR A 476 15.59 16.68 0.86
CA THR A 476 14.72 15.74 1.58
C THR A 476 15.45 14.47 2.04
N ASP A 477 14.80 13.67 2.87
CA ASP A 477 15.27 12.33 3.19
C ASP A 477 15.38 11.45 1.93
N ASP A 478 14.44 11.56 0.97
CA ASP A 478 14.54 10.84 -0.32
C ASP A 478 15.82 11.19 -1.08
N ASP A 479 16.17 12.49 -1.11
CA ASP A 479 17.41 12.97 -1.72
C ASP A 479 18.63 12.39 -1.01
N LEU A 480 18.65 12.45 0.34
CA LEU A 480 19.77 11.99 1.15
C LEU A 480 19.94 10.47 1.07
N HIS A 481 18.84 9.72 0.98
CA HIS A 481 18.87 8.29 0.76
C HIS A 481 19.51 7.95 -0.58
N ALA A 482 19.12 8.67 -1.65
CA ALA A 482 19.59 8.42 -3.00
C ALA A 482 21.06 8.84 -3.23
N GLU A 483 21.50 9.96 -2.66
CA GLU A 483 22.79 10.59 -3.01
C GLU A 483 23.83 10.57 -1.88
N GLY A 484 23.40 10.23 -0.66
CA GLY A 484 24.26 10.10 0.50
C GLY A 484 25.08 11.36 0.79
N LEU A 485 26.34 11.17 1.17
CA LEU A 485 27.24 12.25 1.58
C LEU A 485 27.40 13.35 0.51
N SER A 486 27.45 12.98 -0.77
CA SER A 486 27.68 13.94 -1.86
C SER A 486 26.61 15.01 -1.99
N LEU A 487 25.41 14.76 -1.44
CA LEU A 487 24.34 15.74 -1.37
C LEU A 487 24.66 16.88 -0.39
N ILE A 488 25.31 16.54 0.73
CA ILE A 488 25.42 17.44 1.90
C ILE A 488 26.84 17.92 2.21
N GLU A 489 27.88 17.30 1.65
CA GLU A 489 29.29 17.62 1.95
C GLU A 489 29.70 19.05 1.57
N GLY A 490 28.98 19.69 0.65
CA GLY A 490 29.23 21.06 0.23
C GLY A 490 28.73 22.14 1.20
N TYR A 491 27.99 21.79 2.24
CA TYR A 491 27.40 22.75 3.19
C TYR A 491 28.22 22.93 4.45
N ASP A 492 28.30 24.17 4.93
CA ASP A 492 28.94 24.48 6.21
C ASP A 492 28.14 23.96 7.41
N CYS A 493 26.81 23.89 7.26
CA CYS A 493 25.91 23.38 8.28
C CYS A 493 24.72 22.66 7.63
N VAL A 494 24.36 21.50 8.18
CA VAL A 494 23.10 20.79 7.90
C VAL A 494 22.21 20.90 9.13
N MET A 495 20.92 21.14 8.93
CA MET A 495 19.93 21.31 9.97
C MET A 495 18.72 20.42 9.71
N THR A 496 18.22 19.72 10.73
CA THR A 496 16.95 19.00 10.64
C THR A 496 15.76 19.92 10.83
N CYS A 497 14.57 19.43 10.49
CA CYS A 497 13.33 20.02 10.97
C CYS A 497 12.91 19.51 12.37
N THR A 498 11.62 19.55 12.70
CA THR A 498 11.08 19.36 14.06
C THR A 498 10.98 17.90 14.50
N HIS A 499 10.81 16.94 13.59
CA HIS A 499 10.58 15.53 13.94
C HIS A 499 11.13 14.51 12.92
N PRO A 500 12.47 14.40 12.76
CA PRO A 500 13.12 13.47 11.83
C PRO A 500 13.19 12.03 12.37
N GLU A 501 12.05 11.42 12.70
CA GLU A 501 11.96 10.13 13.40
C GLU A 501 12.38 8.91 12.56
N TYR A 502 12.13 8.91 11.25
CA TYR A 502 12.26 7.73 10.39
C TYR A 502 13.51 7.81 9.51
N TYR A 503 14.49 6.92 9.71
CA TYR A 503 15.78 6.99 9.02
C TYR A 503 16.28 5.68 8.43
N SER A 504 16.84 5.76 7.23
CA SER A 504 17.47 4.63 6.54
C SER A 504 18.96 4.57 6.85
N LEU A 505 19.55 3.38 6.72
CA LEU A 505 20.98 3.19 6.96
C LEU A 505 21.87 4.07 6.05
N PRO A 506 21.60 4.21 4.73
CA PRO A 506 22.35 5.14 3.88
C PRO A 506 22.31 6.59 4.37
N MET A 507 21.14 7.07 4.79
CA MET A 507 20.99 8.43 5.32
C MET A 507 21.79 8.64 6.61
N MET A 508 21.69 7.69 7.56
CA MET A 508 22.48 7.75 8.80
C MET A 508 23.99 7.76 8.52
N ASN A 509 24.45 6.93 7.59
CA ASN A 509 25.86 6.88 7.20
C ASN A 509 26.33 8.20 6.56
N ALA A 510 25.47 8.86 5.77
CA ALA A 510 25.76 10.16 5.17
C ALA A 510 25.96 11.24 6.24
N LEU A 511 25.03 11.33 7.21
CA LEU A 511 25.13 12.30 8.32
C LEU A 511 26.37 12.07 9.18
N LEU A 512 26.67 10.82 9.55
CA LEU A 512 27.86 10.47 10.31
C LEU A 512 29.15 10.82 9.55
N SER A 513 29.20 10.51 8.27
CA SER A 513 30.37 10.83 7.42
C SER A 513 30.56 12.34 7.27
N TYR A 514 29.47 13.09 7.10
CA TYR A 514 29.48 14.55 7.04
C TYR A 514 30.06 15.15 8.33
N GLN A 515 29.61 14.68 9.50
CA GLN A 515 30.15 15.13 10.78
C GLN A 515 31.63 14.74 10.98
N HIS A 516 32.02 13.52 10.59
CA HIS A 516 33.42 13.08 10.67
C HIS A 516 34.36 13.93 9.81
N GLN A 517 33.85 14.54 8.74
CA GLN A 517 34.61 15.46 7.88
C GLN A 517 34.60 16.92 8.39
N GLY A 518 34.05 17.17 9.58
CA GLY A 518 34.01 18.50 10.21
C GLY A 518 32.74 19.30 9.88
N GLY A 519 31.76 18.69 9.22
CA GLY A 519 30.45 19.27 8.98
C GLY A 519 29.72 19.60 10.29
N ARG A 520 29.00 20.72 10.32
CA ARG A 520 28.25 21.16 11.50
C ARG A 520 26.80 20.71 11.38
N PHE A 521 26.25 20.18 12.46
CA PHE A 521 24.91 19.63 12.44
C PHE A 521 24.05 20.26 13.53
N ILE A 522 22.86 20.72 13.17
CA ILE A 522 21.87 21.25 14.10
C ILE A 522 20.65 20.33 14.08
N TYR A 523 20.38 19.72 15.22
CA TYR A 523 19.16 18.95 15.45
C TYR A 523 18.13 19.86 16.12
N MET A 524 17.11 20.29 15.38
CA MET A 524 16.09 21.24 15.83
C MET A 524 14.86 20.57 16.46
N GLY A 525 14.84 19.24 16.53
CA GLY A 525 13.63 18.46 16.80
C GLY A 525 13.65 17.61 18.07
N GLY A 526 12.64 16.75 18.16
CA GLY A 526 12.49 15.66 19.14
C GLY A 526 12.41 14.29 18.45
N ASN A 527 12.64 13.21 19.20
CA ASN A 527 12.50 11.81 18.74
C ASN A 527 13.17 11.47 17.39
N GLY A 528 14.32 12.07 17.09
CA GLY A 528 14.98 11.93 15.79
C GLY A 528 15.71 10.59 15.66
N PHE A 529 15.77 10.07 14.44
CA PHE A 529 16.54 8.88 14.06
C PHE A 529 16.15 7.62 14.84
N TYR A 530 14.89 7.51 15.24
CA TYR A 530 14.40 6.45 16.12
C TYR A 530 14.08 5.16 15.35
N TRP A 531 13.27 5.26 14.30
CA TRP A 531 12.84 4.11 13.51
C TRP A 531 13.74 3.87 12.31
N ARG A 532 14.14 2.62 12.12
CA ARG A 532 14.84 2.18 10.91
C ARG A 532 13.84 1.95 9.78
N VAL A 533 14.03 2.66 8.68
CA VAL A 533 13.26 2.44 7.44
C VAL A 533 14.12 1.91 6.30
N ALA A 534 13.46 1.28 5.32
CA ALA A 534 14.05 0.91 4.05
C ALA A 534 13.30 1.57 2.88
N TYR A 535 14.06 1.89 1.84
CA TYR A 535 13.57 2.35 0.54
C TYR A 535 13.96 1.32 -0.50
N ARG A 536 13.19 1.22 -1.58
CA ARG A 536 13.49 0.31 -2.69
C ARG A 536 13.26 0.99 -4.04
N PRO A 537 14.25 0.95 -4.95
CA PRO A 537 14.08 1.52 -6.29
C PRO A 537 12.93 0.90 -7.09
N GLU A 538 12.61 -0.37 -6.83
CA GLU A 538 11.48 -1.06 -7.46
C GLU A 538 10.12 -0.49 -7.02
N PHE A 539 10.07 0.18 -5.87
CA PHE A 539 8.87 0.76 -5.25
C PHE A 539 9.10 2.25 -4.91
N PRO A 540 9.27 3.10 -5.94
CA PRO A 540 9.62 4.50 -5.74
C PRO A 540 8.64 5.23 -4.81
N GLY A 541 9.20 5.84 -3.76
CA GLY A 541 8.53 6.57 -2.69
C GLY A 541 7.57 5.77 -1.82
N ALA A 542 7.73 4.44 -1.81
CA ALA A 542 7.36 3.64 -0.66
C ALA A 542 8.51 3.60 0.35
N ILE A 543 8.14 3.60 1.63
CA ILE A 543 9.03 3.23 2.74
C ILE A 543 8.48 2.00 3.45
N GLU A 544 9.39 1.15 3.93
CA GLU A 544 9.08 0.00 4.78
C GLU A 544 9.61 0.23 6.19
N MET A 545 8.79 -0.08 7.19
CA MET A 545 9.15 -0.14 8.59
C MET A 545 8.41 -1.28 9.26
N ARG A 546 9.04 -1.95 10.23
CA ARG A 546 8.42 -3.02 11.02
C ARG A 546 8.67 -2.74 12.49
N ARG A 547 7.59 -2.55 13.27
CA ARG A 547 7.64 -2.34 14.72
C ARG A 547 7.77 -3.67 15.44
N ALA A 548 8.46 -3.66 16.57
CA ALA A 548 8.73 -4.82 17.42
C ALA A 548 7.70 -4.97 18.54
#